data_AF-A0A8T4JGN7-F1
#
_entry.id   AF-A0A8T4JGN7-F1
#
_cell.length_a   1.000
_cell.length_b   1.000
_cell.length_c   1.000
_cell.angle_alpha   90.00
_cell.angle_beta   90.00
_cell.angle_gamma   90.00
#
_symmetry.space_group_name_H-M   'P 1'
#
loop_
_entity.id
_entity.type
_entity.pdbx_description
1 polymer ?
#
loop_
_entity_poly.entity_id
_entity_poly.type
_entity_poly.pdbx_seq_one_letter_code
_entity_poly.pdbx_strand_id
1 'polypeptide(L)'
;MIKMWKTIVLSCVLTLIFAFSFVLWAHSADITFEWDANTEPDLAGYKLHAGGATGVYNPDLTIDVGNVVTYTATGFSDGDWFFAATAYDKDGNESGYSNEVAVTIDTVAPGAPTAFRATIEASKVTVVPIE
;
A
#
# COMPACT_ATOMS: atom_id res chain seq x y z
N MET A 1 -43.96 26.78 -22.46
CA MET A 1 -43.60 25.37 -22.16
C MET A 1 -42.12 25.06 -22.46
N ILE A 2 -41.15 25.96 -22.19
CA ILE A 2 -39.72 25.74 -22.49
C ILE A 2 -38.81 25.81 -21.24
N LYS A 3 -39.35 26.18 -20.07
CA LYS A 3 -38.56 26.30 -18.82
C LYS A 3 -38.46 25.01 -17.97
N MET A 4 -39.25 23.97 -18.24
CA MET A 4 -39.28 22.76 -17.39
C MET A 4 -38.18 21.73 -17.73
N TRP A 5 -37.72 21.69 -18.98
CA TRP A 5 -36.77 20.66 -19.46
C TRP A 5 -35.32 20.93 -19.03
N LYS A 6 -34.89 22.20 -18.95
CA LYS A 6 -33.52 22.55 -18.55
C LYS A 6 -33.23 22.21 -17.09
N THR A 7 -34.21 22.29 -16.20
CA THR A 7 -34.07 21.97 -14.78
C THR A 7 -33.99 20.45 -14.54
N ILE A 8 -34.70 19.66 -15.35
CA ILE A 8 -34.73 18.19 -15.25
C ILE A 8 -33.41 17.57 -15.76
N VAL A 9 -32.86 18.11 -16.85
CA VAL A 9 -31.55 17.64 -17.39
C VAL A 9 -30.40 18.00 -16.45
N LEU A 10 -30.43 19.19 -15.84
CA LEU A 10 -29.41 19.63 -14.88
C LEU A 10 -29.46 18.83 -13.56
N SER A 11 -30.66 18.40 -13.13
CA SER A 11 -30.86 17.56 -11.94
C SER A 11 -30.45 16.10 -12.15
N CYS A 12 -30.46 15.59 -13.39
CA CYS A 12 -30.04 14.22 -13.72
C CYS A 12 -28.51 14.12 -13.82
N VAL A 13 -27.85 15.14 -14.39
CA VAL A 13 -26.38 15.18 -14.49
C VAL A 13 -25.72 15.39 -13.12
N LEU A 14 -26.35 16.14 -12.21
CA LEU A 14 -25.82 16.36 -10.85
C LEU A 14 -26.01 15.14 -9.93
N THR A 15 -27.05 14.31 -10.16
CA THR A 15 -27.29 13.07 -9.39
C THR A 15 -26.49 11.88 -9.91
N LEU A 16 -26.00 11.92 -11.16
CA LEU A 16 -25.08 10.93 -11.72
C LEU A 16 -23.63 11.07 -11.23
N ILE A 17 -23.21 12.26 -10.75
CA ILE A 17 -21.90 12.47 -10.10
C ILE A 17 -21.96 12.12 -8.60
N PHE A 18 -23.16 12.09 -8.02
CA PHE A 18 -23.42 11.66 -6.64
C PHE A 18 -23.92 10.21 -6.56
N ALA A 19 -23.88 9.45 -7.65
CA ALA A 19 -23.85 7.99 -7.61
C ALA A 19 -22.43 7.54 -7.28
N PHE A 20 -22.03 7.89 -6.06
CA PHE A 20 -21.10 7.13 -5.26
C PHE A 20 -19.77 6.85 -5.97
N SER A 21 -18.96 7.90 -6.07
CA SER A 21 -17.55 7.76 -5.70
C SER A 21 -17.52 7.06 -4.32
N PHE A 22 -17.55 5.71 -4.32
CA PHE A 22 -16.92 4.94 -3.28
C PHE A 22 -15.47 5.40 -3.40
N VAL A 23 -15.08 6.38 -2.59
CA VAL A 23 -13.70 6.48 -2.21
C VAL A 23 -13.49 5.19 -1.42
N LEU A 24 -13.14 4.12 -2.14
CA LEU A 24 -12.39 3.05 -1.53
C LEU A 24 -11.27 3.81 -0.85
N TRP A 25 -11.26 3.81 0.48
CA TRP A 25 -10.04 4.11 1.18
C TRP A 25 -9.09 3.05 0.67
N ALA A 26 -8.35 3.39 -0.39
CA ALA A 26 -7.28 2.58 -0.90
C ALA A 26 -6.23 2.75 0.18
N HIS A 27 -6.24 1.83 1.13
CA HIS A 27 -5.12 1.72 2.01
C HIS A 27 -3.94 1.28 1.16
N SER A 28 -2.88 2.06 1.26
CA SER A 28 -1.64 1.76 0.58
C SER A 28 -0.49 1.87 1.57
N ALA A 29 0.47 0.98 1.43
CA ALA A 29 1.75 1.06 2.10
C ALA A 29 2.84 1.47 1.12
N ASP A 30 3.86 2.12 1.67
CA ASP A 30 5.10 2.40 0.97
C ASP A 30 6.15 1.39 1.44
N ILE A 31 6.94 0.88 0.50
CA ILE A 31 7.99 -0.11 0.76
C ILE A 31 9.32 0.47 0.31
N THR A 32 10.28 0.55 1.24
CA THR A 32 11.64 0.97 0.93
C THR A 32 12.52 -0.25 0.70
N PHE A 33 13.17 -0.29 -0.46
CA PHE A 33 14.13 -1.30 -0.86
C PHE A 33 15.54 -0.71 -0.83
N GLU A 34 16.50 -1.55 -0.44
CA GLU A 34 17.92 -1.24 -0.46
C GLU A 34 18.69 -2.44 -0.98
N TRP A 35 19.73 -2.21 -1.78
CA TRP A 35 20.57 -3.27 -2.35
C TRP A 35 22.02 -2.81 -2.50
N ASP A 36 22.92 -3.78 -2.58
CA ASP A 36 24.33 -3.51 -2.86
C ASP A 36 24.53 -3.12 -4.33
N ALA A 37 25.40 -2.13 -4.57
CA ALA A 37 25.69 -1.68 -5.93
C ALA A 37 26.44 -2.75 -6.74
N ASN A 38 25.98 -2.96 -7.97
CA ASN A 38 26.73 -3.62 -9.04
C ASN A 38 28.03 -2.84 -9.36
N THR A 39 29.08 -3.54 -9.78
CA THR A 39 30.44 -2.99 -9.98
C THR A 39 30.89 -2.93 -11.44
N GLU A 40 30.02 -3.32 -12.35
CA GLU A 40 30.25 -3.36 -13.78
C GLU A 40 30.51 -1.93 -14.33
N PRO A 41 31.56 -1.70 -15.14
CA PRO A 41 31.90 -0.36 -15.63
C PRO A 41 30.82 0.30 -16.52
N ASP A 42 30.00 -0.52 -17.15
CA ASP A 42 28.93 -0.16 -18.08
C ASP A 42 27.54 -0.17 -17.43
N LEU A 43 27.42 -0.39 -16.12
CA LEU A 43 26.16 -0.26 -15.40
C LEU A 43 25.50 1.10 -15.67
N ALA A 44 24.22 1.07 -16.06
CA ALA A 44 23.41 2.25 -16.33
C ALA A 44 22.32 2.48 -15.29
N GLY A 45 21.79 1.43 -14.67
CA GLY A 45 20.81 1.56 -13.61
C GLY A 45 20.13 0.24 -13.25
N TYR A 46 18.99 0.35 -12.57
CA TYR A 46 18.21 -0.78 -12.09
C TYR A 46 16.73 -0.62 -12.44
N LYS A 47 16.03 -1.75 -12.53
CA LYS A 47 14.57 -1.80 -12.55
C LYS A 47 14.08 -2.59 -11.35
N LEU A 48 12.97 -2.13 -10.78
CA LEU A 48 12.23 -2.85 -9.75
C LEU A 48 11.00 -3.50 -10.39
N HIS A 49 10.80 -4.77 -10.13
CA HIS A 49 9.68 -5.56 -10.64
C HIS A 49 8.80 -5.99 -9.48
N ALA A 50 7.48 -5.87 -9.64
CA ALA A 50 6.52 -6.32 -8.65
C ALA A 50 5.49 -7.28 -9.24
N GLY A 51 4.96 -8.19 -8.42
CA GLY A 51 3.97 -9.17 -8.82
C GLY A 51 3.16 -9.71 -7.65
N GLY A 52 2.04 -10.38 -7.95
CA GLY A 52 1.16 -10.99 -6.95
C GLY A 52 1.46 -12.46 -6.63
N ALA A 53 2.51 -13.02 -7.24
CA ALA A 53 2.95 -14.39 -6.98
C ALA A 53 4.46 -14.52 -7.18
N THR A 54 5.06 -15.48 -6.48
CA THR A 54 6.51 -15.76 -6.57
C THR A 54 6.95 -16.03 -8.00
N GLY A 55 8.01 -15.32 -8.43
CA GLY A 55 8.57 -15.42 -9.77
C GLY A 55 7.65 -14.96 -10.90
N VAL A 56 6.51 -14.34 -10.59
CA VAL A 56 5.54 -13.85 -11.59
C VAL A 56 5.37 -12.34 -11.43
N TYR A 57 6.12 -11.58 -12.22
CA TYR A 57 6.10 -10.12 -12.20
C TYR A 57 5.16 -9.54 -13.26
N ASN A 58 4.46 -8.47 -12.91
CA ASN A 58 3.61 -7.74 -13.83
C ASN A 58 4.46 -6.72 -14.62
N PRO A 59 4.47 -6.76 -15.97
CA PRO A 59 5.19 -5.76 -16.77
C PRO A 59 4.71 -4.32 -16.52
N ASP A 60 3.43 -4.12 -16.18
CA ASP A 60 2.89 -2.80 -15.84
C ASP A 60 3.36 -2.28 -14.47
N LEU A 61 3.94 -3.16 -13.65
CA LEU A 61 4.53 -2.84 -12.34
C LEU A 61 6.06 -2.97 -12.36
N THR A 62 6.66 -2.78 -13.54
CA THR A 62 8.10 -2.61 -13.67
C THR A 62 8.43 -1.12 -13.64
N ILE A 63 9.29 -0.73 -12.71
CA ILE A 63 9.66 0.66 -12.45
C ILE A 63 11.16 0.79 -12.75
N ASP A 64 11.51 1.63 -13.71
CA ASP A 64 12.91 2.06 -13.88
C ASP A 64 13.25 3.04 -12.75
N VAL A 65 14.17 2.63 -11.88
CA VAL A 65 14.59 3.42 -10.72
C VAL A 65 15.91 4.16 -10.99
N GLY A 66 16.53 3.95 -12.15
CA GLY A 66 17.82 4.52 -12.52
C GLY A 66 18.98 3.95 -11.70
N ASN A 67 20.12 4.66 -11.70
CA ASN A 67 21.32 4.25 -10.97
C ASN A 67 21.28 4.68 -9.50
N VAL A 68 20.41 4.02 -8.73
CA VAL A 68 20.27 4.19 -7.28
C VAL A 68 20.47 2.86 -6.57
N VAL A 69 20.72 2.91 -5.26
CA VAL A 69 20.85 1.72 -4.38
C VAL A 69 19.78 1.66 -3.29
N THR A 70 18.86 2.63 -3.32
CA THR A 70 17.71 2.71 -2.43
C THR A 70 16.55 3.29 -3.20
N TYR A 71 15.35 2.74 -3.00
CA TYR A 71 14.14 3.22 -3.65
C TYR A 71 12.90 2.95 -2.78
N THR A 72 12.03 3.95 -2.64
CA THR A 72 10.74 3.80 -1.98
C THR A 72 9.64 3.66 -3.03
N ALA A 73 9.09 2.45 -3.14
CA ALA A 73 7.95 2.17 -3.99
C ALA A 73 6.66 2.47 -3.21
N THR A 74 5.80 3.33 -3.75
CA THR A 74 4.62 3.84 -3.05
C THR A 74 3.33 3.30 -3.66
N GLY A 75 2.26 3.28 -2.87
CA GLY A 75 0.92 3.00 -3.40
C GLY A 75 0.56 1.51 -3.53
N PHE A 76 1.22 0.61 -2.78
CA PHE A 76 0.88 -0.81 -2.78
C PHE A 76 -0.30 -1.10 -1.87
N SER A 77 -1.36 -1.72 -2.41
CA SER A 77 -2.54 -2.08 -1.63
C SER A 77 -2.29 -3.26 -0.69
N ASP A 78 -3.23 -3.50 0.23
CA ASP A 78 -3.27 -4.74 1.01
C ASP A 78 -3.21 -5.98 0.10
N GLY A 79 -2.52 -7.01 0.58
CA GLY A 79 -2.28 -8.26 -0.15
C GLY A 79 -0.81 -8.70 -0.10
N ASP A 80 -0.55 -9.81 -0.79
CA ASP A 80 0.79 -10.37 -0.93
C ASP A 80 1.45 -9.84 -2.20
N TRP A 81 2.67 -9.31 -2.04
CA TRP A 81 3.48 -8.74 -3.11
C TRP A 81 4.86 -9.37 -3.13
N PHE A 82 5.38 -9.57 -4.34
CA PHE A 82 6.67 -10.18 -4.60
C PHE A 82 7.50 -9.24 -5.45
N PHE A 83 8.72 -8.95 -5.02
CA PHE A 83 9.60 -7.97 -5.62
C PHE A 83 10.95 -8.56 -5.98
N ALA A 84 11.48 -8.16 -7.12
CA ALA A 84 12.86 -8.42 -7.52
C ALA A 84 13.41 -7.21 -8.26
N ALA A 85 14.74 -7.07 -8.29
CA ALA A 85 15.41 -6.06 -9.07
C ALA A 85 16.24 -6.70 -10.19
N THR A 86 16.43 -5.95 -11.28
CA THR A 86 17.42 -6.24 -12.31
C THR A 86 18.34 -5.04 -12.47
N ALA A 87 19.58 -5.27 -12.89
CA ALA A 87 20.49 -4.24 -13.37
C ALA A 87 20.40 -4.17 -14.90
N TYR A 88 20.62 -2.99 -15.47
CA TYR A 88 20.80 -2.83 -16.90
C TYR A 88 22.05 -2.00 -17.23
N ASP A 89 22.71 -2.35 -18.33
CA ASP A 89 23.89 -1.65 -18.83
C ASP A 89 23.54 -0.50 -19.79
N LYS A 90 24.55 0.26 -20.22
CA LYS A 90 24.39 1.40 -21.15
C LYS A 90 23.92 1.00 -22.55
N ASP A 91 24.06 -0.27 -22.91
CA ASP A 91 23.60 -0.83 -24.18
C ASP A 91 22.16 -1.38 -24.08
N GLY A 92 21.58 -1.39 -22.87
CA GLY A 92 20.24 -1.84 -22.57
C GLY A 92 20.12 -3.34 -22.31
N ASN A 93 21.23 -4.06 -22.12
CA ASN A 93 21.16 -5.46 -21.69
C ASN A 93 20.78 -5.51 -20.21
N GLU A 94 19.82 -6.38 -19.89
CA GLU A 94 19.28 -6.54 -18.55
C GLU A 94 19.78 -7.85 -17.93
N SER A 95 20.13 -7.81 -16.63
CA SER A 95 20.57 -8.97 -15.88
C SER A 95 19.43 -9.97 -15.63
N GLY A 96 19.76 -11.11 -15.01
CA GLY A 96 18.75 -11.91 -14.33
C GLY A 96 18.17 -11.18 -13.10
N TYR A 97 17.02 -11.65 -12.62
CA TYR A 97 16.42 -11.15 -11.39
C TYR A 97 17.32 -11.42 -10.17
N SER A 98 17.26 -10.50 -9.20
CA SER A 98 17.81 -10.67 -7.85
C SER A 98 17.13 -11.81 -7.09
N ASN A 99 17.51 -11.99 -5.81
CA ASN A 99 16.63 -12.68 -4.88
C ASN A 99 15.29 -11.93 -4.77
N GLU A 100 14.23 -12.69 -4.51
CA GLU A 100 12.89 -12.15 -4.34
C GLU A 100 12.66 -11.72 -2.89
N VAL A 101 11.91 -10.62 -2.71
CA VAL A 101 11.40 -10.14 -1.43
C VAL A 101 9.88 -10.29 -1.44
N ALA A 102 9.34 -11.01 -0.48
CA ALA A 102 7.89 -11.15 -0.28
C ALA A 102 7.44 -10.21 0.84
N VAL A 103 6.37 -9.45 0.59
CA VAL A 103 5.79 -8.49 1.54
C VAL A 103 4.28 -8.73 1.59
N THR A 104 3.75 -8.94 2.79
CA THR A 104 2.31 -8.93 3.06
C THR A 104 1.95 -7.57 3.63
N ILE A 105 1.07 -6.85 2.95
CA ILE A 105 0.50 -5.59 3.43
C ILE A 105 -0.87 -5.88 4.02
N ASP A 106 -1.03 -5.56 5.30
CA ASP A 106 -2.31 -5.55 6.01
C ASP A 106 -2.42 -4.25 6.79
N THR A 107 -3.27 -3.36 6.30
CA THR A 107 -3.55 -2.06 6.93
C THR A 107 -4.90 -2.05 7.64
N VAL A 108 -5.60 -3.18 7.68
CA VAL A 108 -6.91 -3.30 8.33
C VAL A 108 -6.71 -3.36 9.84
N ALA A 109 -7.15 -2.31 10.53
CA ALA A 109 -7.11 -2.28 11.98
C ALA A 109 -8.01 -3.40 12.58
N PRO A 110 -7.57 -4.07 13.67
CA PRO A 110 -8.42 -5.03 14.35
C PRO A 110 -9.65 -4.35 14.95
N GLY A 111 -10.74 -5.11 15.09
CA GLY A 111 -11.95 -4.64 15.77
C GLY A 111 -11.70 -4.29 17.24
N ALA A 112 -12.50 -3.36 17.77
CA ALA A 112 -12.44 -3.00 19.18
C ALA A 112 -12.75 -4.23 20.08
N PRO A 113 -12.07 -4.40 21.23
CA PRO A 113 -12.40 -5.47 22.16
C PRO A 113 -13.86 -5.40 22.61
N THR A 114 -14.60 -6.49 22.44
CA THR A 114 -15.94 -6.62 23.00
C THR A 114 -15.87 -7.12 24.45
N ALA A 115 -16.72 -6.59 25.32
CA ALA A 115 -16.84 -6.99 26.73
C ALA A 115 -15.62 -6.64 27.63
N PHE A 116 -14.98 -5.50 27.37
CA PHE A 116 -13.98 -4.91 28.26
C PHE A 116 -14.61 -4.56 29.63
N ARG A 117 -14.17 -5.24 30.69
CA ARG A 117 -14.74 -5.15 32.05
C ARG A 117 -13.63 -5.25 33.11
N ALA A 118 -13.80 -4.53 34.22
CA ALA A 118 -12.91 -4.59 35.37
C ALA A 118 -13.62 -5.28 36.55
N THR A 119 -12.87 -6.06 37.33
CA THR A 119 -13.34 -6.63 38.62
C THR A 119 -12.47 -6.08 39.73
N ILE A 120 -13.07 -5.53 40.77
CA ILE A 120 -12.37 -5.16 42.00
C ILE A 120 -12.48 -6.33 42.99
N GLU A 121 -11.35 -6.93 43.34
CA GLU A 121 -11.28 -7.84 44.49
C GLU A 121 -10.96 -7.01 45.73
N ALA A 122 -11.99 -6.40 46.34
CA ALA A 122 -11.79 -5.68 47.58
C ALA A 122 -11.49 -6.67 48.72
N SER A 123 -10.21 -6.83 49.08
CA SER A 123 -9.81 -7.58 50.28
C SER A 123 -9.66 -6.72 51.55
N LYS A 124 -9.97 -5.41 51.49
CA LYS A 124 -9.99 -4.59 52.72
C LYS A 124 -10.88 -3.36 52.61
N VAL A 125 -12.07 -3.44 53.20
CA VAL A 125 -12.83 -2.26 53.62
C VAL A 125 -12.30 -1.84 54.99
N THR A 126 -11.52 -0.76 55.07
CA THR A 126 -11.14 -0.17 56.35
C THR A 126 -12.22 0.82 56.75
N VAL A 127 -13.01 0.48 57.77
CA VAL A 127 -13.95 1.41 58.40
C VAL A 127 -13.13 2.30 59.35
N VAL A 128 -13.06 3.60 59.08
CA VAL A 128 -12.49 4.57 60.03
C VAL A 128 -13.61 4.97 61.00
N PRO A 129 -13.46 4.77 62.32
CA PRO A 129 -14.45 5.24 63.29
C PRO A 129 -14.52 6.77 63.29
N ILE A 130 -15.72 7.32 63.37
CA ILE A 130 -15.93 8.72 63.73
C ILE A 130 -15.78 8.86 65.26
N GLU A 131 -14.92 9.76 65.71
CA GLU A 131 -14.99 10.29 67.09
C GLU A 131 -15.98 11.45 67.16
#